data_AF-A0A0Q6SIY5-F1
#
_entry.id   AF-A0A0Q6SIY5-F1
#
_cell.length_a   1.000
_cell.length_b   1.000
_cell.length_c   1.000
_cell.angle_alpha   90.00
_cell.angle_beta   90.00
_cell.angle_gamma   90.00
#
_symmetry.space_group_name_H-M   'P 1'
#
loop_
_entity.id
_entity.type
_entity.pdbx_description
1 polymer ?
#
loop_
_entity_poly.entity_id
_entity_poly.type
_entity_poly.pdbx_seq_one_letter_code
_entity_poly.pdbx_strand_id
1 'polypeptide(L)' 'MTGFDWHGDPINRDTVVTRTYRNTQNVRRFLTAECGDDFAFDRAFMAWIKDGAEKTMGDVADEWKRRRTIAGA' A
#
# COMPACT_ATOMS: atom_id res chain seq x y z
N MET A 1 -1.54 -19.74 13.46
CA MET A 1 -0.54 -18.75 13.00
C MET A 1 -1.16 -17.37 13.19
N THR A 2 -0.57 -16.54 14.04
CA THR A 2 -0.93 -15.11 14.09
C THR A 2 -0.45 -14.48 12.79
N GLY A 3 -1.37 -13.98 11.97
CA GLY A 3 -1.01 -13.24 10.77
C GLY A 3 -0.32 -11.92 11.13
N PHE A 4 0.27 -11.27 10.13
CA PHE A 4 0.82 -9.92 10.28
C PHE A 4 -0.25 -8.94 10.81
N ASP A 5 0.06 -8.21 11.88
CA ASP A 5 -0.82 -7.21 12.44
C ASP A 5 -0.67 -5.88 11.70
N TRP A 6 -1.54 -5.67 10.72
CA TRP A 6 -1.59 -4.43 9.96
C TRP A 6 -1.88 -3.18 10.81
N HIS A 7 -2.28 -3.30 12.07
CA HIS A 7 -2.50 -2.17 12.96
C HIS A 7 -1.24 -1.77 13.74
N GLY A 8 -0.43 -2.73 14.17
CA GLY A 8 0.69 -2.51 15.10
C GLY A 8 2.08 -2.88 14.58
N ASP A 9 2.19 -3.86 13.67
CA ASP A 9 3.50 -4.33 13.21
C ASP A 9 4.18 -3.27 12.31
N PRO A 10 5.52 -3.10 12.40
CA PRO A 10 6.25 -2.19 11.53
C PRO A 10 6.06 -2.55 10.06
N ILE A 11 5.75 -1.53 9.26
CA ILE A 11 5.64 -1.67 7.81
C ILE A 11 6.87 -1.01 7.17
N ASN A 12 7.55 -1.78 6.32
CA ASN A 12 8.65 -1.31 5.49
C ASN A 12 8.43 -1.75 4.03
N ARG A 13 9.33 -1.35 3.13
CA ARG A 13 9.21 -1.66 1.71
C ARG A 13 9.19 -3.16 1.41
N ASP A 14 9.81 -4.00 2.25
CA ASP A 14 9.87 -5.46 2.08
C ASP A 14 8.66 -6.21 2.68
N THR A 15 7.76 -5.50 3.35
CA THR A 15 6.56 -6.11 3.96
C THR A 15 5.65 -6.66 2.88
N VAL A 16 5.47 -7.99 2.87
CA VAL A 16 4.61 -8.68 1.90
C VAL A 16 3.14 -8.34 2.15
N VAL A 17 2.41 -8.01 1.08
CA VAL A 17 0.95 -7.83 1.13
C VAL A 17 0.29 -9.19 1.29
N THR A 18 -0.16 -9.49 2.50
CA THR A 18 -0.82 -10.74 2.84
C THR A 18 -2.32 -10.70 2.53
N ARG A 19 -2.97 -11.86 2.54
CA ARG A 19 -4.44 -11.98 2.37
C ARG A 19 -5.24 -11.25 3.45
N THR A 20 -4.62 -10.91 4.59
CA THR A 20 -5.26 -10.17 5.69
C THR A 20 -5.06 -8.66 5.59
N TYR A 21 -4.52 -8.16 4.46
CA TYR A 21 -4.28 -6.73 4.24
C TYR A 21 -5.51 -5.85 4.48
N ARG A 22 -5.28 -4.74 5.17
CA ARG A 22 -6.30 -3.74 5.54
C ARG A 22 -5.68 -2.36 5.38
N ASN A 23 -6.46 -1.38 4.87
CA ASN A 23 -6.05 0.02 4.81
C ASN A 23 -6.13 0.66 6.22
N THR A 24 -5.33 0.18 7.16
CA THR A 24 -5.28 0.70 8.53
C THR A 24 -4.61 2.08 8.56
N GLN A 25 -4.66 2.74 9.72
CA GLN A 25 -3.91 3.97 9.94
C GLN A 25 -2.39 3.75 9.81
N ASN A 26 -1.87 2.59 10.22
CA ASN A 26 -0.46 2.25 10.08
C ASN A 26 -0.03 2.16 8.62
N VAL A 27 -0.82 1.47 7.78
CA VAL A 27 -0.60 1.43 6.33
C VAL A 27 -0.66 2.82 5.71
N ARG A 28 -1.64 3.64 6.11
CA ARG A 28 -1.73 5.02 5.63
C ARG A 28 -0.49 5.83 6.02
N ARG A 29 0.00 5.70 7.26
CA ARG A 29 1.22 6.39 7.71
C ARG A 29 2.43 6.01 6.88
N PHE A 30 2.63 4.72 6.63
CA PHE A 30 3.70 4.24 5.77
C PHE A 30 3.58 4.82 4.34
N LEU A 31 2.41 4.72 3.72
CA LEU A 31 2.22 5.19 2.35
C LEU A 31 2.33 6.71 2.22
N THR A 32 1.83 7.48 3.20
CA THR A 32 2.05 8.93 3.24
C THR A 32 3.54 9.28 3.36
N ALA A 33 4.31 8.54 4.17
CA ALA A 33 5.76 8.78 4.27
C ALA A 33 6.49 8.47 2.94
N GLU A 34 6.10 7.40 2.25
CA GLU A 34 6.72 7.01 0.98
C GLU A 34 6.27 7.87 -0.22
N CYS A 35 5.02 8.33 -0.21
CA CYS A 35 4.32 8.92 -1.37
C CYS A 35 4.03 10.42 -1.23
N GLY A 36 4.17 10.98 -0.03
CA GLY A 36 3.87 12.38 0.28
C GLY A 36 2.45 12.60 0.81
N ASP A 37 2.18 13.83 1.26
CA ASP A 37 0.94 14.22 1.94
C ASP A 37 -0.32 14.14 1.05
N ASP A 38 -0.14 14.19 -0.27
CA ASP A 38 -1.20 13.99 -1.25
C ASP A 38 -1.65 12.53 -1.38
N PHE A 39 -1.06 11.61 -0.61
CA PHE A 39 -1.42 10.20 -0.62
C PHE A 39 -2.91 9.99 -0.34
N ALA A 40 -3.57 9.35 -1.30
CA ALA A 40 -4.97 8.96 -1.20
C ALA A 40 -5.18 7.58 -1.79
N PHE A 41 -6.07 6.81 -1.13
CA PHE A 41 -6.61 5.59 -1.71
C PHE A 41 -7.74 5.94 -2.68
N ASP A 42 -7.65 5.43 -3.90
CA ASP A 42 -8.77 5.37 -4.82
C ASP A 42 -9.23 3.91 -5.03
N ARG A 43 -10.38 3.75 -5.67
CA ARG A 43 -11.00 2.43 -5.89
C ARG A 43 -10.15 1.51 -6.78
N ALA A 44 -9.58 2.05 -7.85
CA ALA A 44 -8.78 1.27 -8.79
C ALA A 44 -7.46 0.81 -8.15
N PHE A 45 -6.87 1.64 -7.30
CA PHE A 45 -5.66 1.32 -6.55
C PHE A 45 -5.94 0.26 -5.50
N MET A 46 -7.02 0.40 -4.74
CA MET A 46 -7.43 -0.64 -3.78
C MET A 46 -7.76 -1.98 -4.44
N ALA A 47 -8.35 -1.97 -5.63
CA ALA A 47 -8.62 -3.19 -6.39
C ALA A 47 -7.31 -3.89 -6.81
N TRP A 48 -6.31 -3.13 -7.27
CA TRP A 48 -5.01 -3.66 -7.65
C TRP A 48 -4.21 -4.22 -6.48
N ILE A 49 -4.24 -3.57 -5.30
CA ILE A 49 -3.57 -4.12 -4.10
C ILE A 49 -4.16 -5.48 -3.72
N LYS A 50 -5.46 -5.70 -3.97
CA LYS A 50 -6.21 -6.89 -3.56
C LYS A 50 -6.44 -7.91 -4.67
N ASP A 51 -5.76 -7.77 -5.80
CA ASP A 51 -5.92 -8.66 -6.97
C ASP A 51 -5.38 -10.09 -6.75
N GLY A 52 -4.65 -10.32 -5.64
CA GLY A 52 -4.07 -11.61 -5.27
C GLY A 52 -2.69 -11.89 -5.86
N ALA A 53 -2.14 -11.02 -6.71
CA ALA A 53 -0.76 -11.14 -7.18
C ALA A 53 0.22 -10.74 -6.07
N GLU A 54 1.36 -11.42 -6.03
CA GLU A 54 2.41 -11.19 -5.04
C GLU A 54 2.97 -9.77 -5.16
N LYS A 55 2.96 -9.05 -4.03
CA LYS A 55 3.37 -7.64 -3.92
C LYS A 55 3.95 -7.39 -2.54
N THR A 56 4.84 -6.42 -2.48
CA THR A 56 5.34 -5.81 -1.25
C THR A 56 4.72 -4.42 -1.06
N MET A 57 4.83 -3.87 0.15
CA MET A 57 4.41 -2.50 0.42
C MET A 57 5.27 -1.47 -0.35
N GLY A 58 6.49 -1.82 -0.75
CA GLY A 58 7.28 -1.04 -1.72
C GLY A 58 6.61 -0.98 -3.09
N ASP A 59 6.15 -2.12 -3.62
CA ASP A 59 5.42 -2.17 -4.90
C ASP A 59 4.13 -1.34 -4.84
N VAL A 60 3.44 -1.35 -3.69
CA VAL A 60 2.24 -0.53 -3.45
C VAL A 60 2.56 0.96 -3.52
N ALA A 61 3.65 1.40 -2.88
CA ALA A 61 4.08 2.79 -2.93
C ALA A 61 4.48 3.21 -4.37
N ASP A 62 5.21 2.37 -5.07
CA ASP A 62 5.68 2.67 -6.43
C ASP A 62 4.52 2.71 -7.43
N GLU A 63 3.54 1.80 -7.30
CA GLU A 63 2.35 1.80 -8.14
C GLU A 63 1.50 3.06 -7.94
N TRP A 64 1.37 3.54 -6.70
CA TRP A 64 0.67 4.80 -6.44
C TRP A 64 1.34 5.97 -7.17
N LYS A 65 2.67 6.06 -7.11
CA LYS A 65 3.44 7.10 -7.81
C LYS A 65 3.27 6.99 -9.32
N ARG A 66 3.40 5.77 -9.87
CA ARG A 66 3.25 5.50 -11.30
C ARG A 66 1.89 5.96 -11.84
N ARG A 67 0.80 5.69 -11.12
CA ARG A 67 -0.56 6.10 -11.51
C ARG A 67 -0.72 7.61 -11.60
N ARG A 68 -0.04 8.37 -10.74
CA ARG A 68 -0.10 9.84 -10.75
C ARG A 68 0.74 10.47 -11.83
N THR A 69 1.88 9.86 -12.18
CA THR A 69 2.64 10.28 -13.35
C THR A 69 1.82 10.12 -14.63
N ILE A 70 1.03 9.05 -14.74
CA ILE A 70 0.16 8.81 -15.90
C ILE A 70 -1.08 9.73 -15.90
N ALA A 71 -1.66 10.04 -14.73
CA ALA A 71 -2.81 10.93 -14.64
C ALA A 71 -2.47 12.42 -14.86
N GLY A 72 -1.18 12.78 -14.82
CA GLY A 72 -0.68 14.13 -15.08
C GLY A 72 -0.05 14.35 -16.46
N ALA A 73 -0.10 13.35 -17.35
CA ALA A 73 0.38 13.39 -18.74
C ALA A 73 -0.81 13.45 -19.71
#